data_AF-A0A7C1X7Z6-F1
#
_entry.id   AF-A0A7C1X7Z6-F1
#
_cell.length_a   1.000
_cell.length_b   1.000
_cell.length_c   1.000
_cell.angle_alpha   90.00
_cell.angle_beta   90.00
_cell.angle_gamma   90.00
#
_symmetry.space_group_name_H-M   'P 1'
#
loop_
_entity.id
_entity.type
_entity.pdbx_description
1 polymer ?
#
loop_
_entity_poly.entity_id
_entity_poly.type
_entity_poly.pdbx_seq_one_letter_code
_entity_poly.pdbx_strand_id
1 'polypeptide(L)'
;MGICVTHEHADHASAVGAVCRRFDVPAVASPGTLDELRRGGLRVEGLTQPVGTTVAVGGFLVTSFGLPHDARQPVGYLVGFGPWRVALAVDLGESCEELMSALRQADLIILDSNHDLRRLLGGPYSGALKARIAAPKGHLSNEQAARILLQVADGRPRTVWLAHLSAVNNSPRLARRTVARIFEAAGANPVRVDVALRDRPSAVWSPLELATQGRFDFGGGFT
;
A
#
# COMPACT_ATOMS: atom_id res chain seq x y z
N MET A 1 15.75 0.34 -16.03
CA MET A 1 14.38 0.09 -15.51
C MET A 1 14.43 -1.15 -14.62
N GLY A 2 13.40 -1.46 -13.83
CA GLY A 2 13.42 -2.58 -12.86
C GLY A 2 12.04 -2.85 -12.28
N ILE A 3 11.83 -4.03 -11.69
CA ILE A 3 10.59 -4.41 -11.01
C ILE A 3 10.86 -4.50 -9.51
N CYS A 4 10.29 -3.58 -8.73
CA CYS A 4 10.38 -3.64 -7.27
C CYS A 4 9.35 -4.62 -6.70
N VAL A 5 9.79 -5.57 -5.88
CA VAL A 5 8.95 -6.64 -5.32
C VAL A 5 8.86 -6.47 -3.81
N THR A 6 7.64 -6.28 -3.29
CA THR A 6 7.40 -6.05 -1.87
C THR A 6 7.68 -7.28 -1.01
N HIS A 7 7.28 -8.47 -1.46
CA HIS A 7 7.52 -9.75 -0.80
C HIS A 7 7.24 -10.95 -1.73
N GLU A 8 7.50 -12.17 -1.26
CA GLU A 8 7.55 -13.39 -2.06
C GLU A 8 6.22 -14.14 -2.27
N HIS A 9 5.10 -13.66 -1.73
CA HIS A 9 3.81 -14.34 -1.92
C HIS A 9 3.39 -14.35 -3.40
N ALA A 10 2.68 -15.40 -3.80
CA ALA A 10 2.43 -15.69 -5.21
C ALA A 10 1.60 -14.60 -5.93
N ASP A 11 0.67 -13.95 -5.24
CA ASP A 11 -0.11 -12.82 -5.73
C ASP A 11 0.72 -11.54 -5.96
N HIS A 12 1.93 -11.47 -5.39
CA HIS A 12 2.92 -10.42 -5.64
C HIS A 12 4.03 -10.86 -6.60
N ALA A 13 4.42 -12.13 -6.56
CA ALA A 13 5.66 -12.61 -7.14
C ALA A 13 5.51 -13.49 -8.39
N SER A 14 4.33 -14.09 -8.62
CA SER A 14 4.15 -15.11 -9.67
C SER A 14 4.52 -14.64 -11.07
N ALA A 15 4.26 -13.37 -11.39
CA ALA A 15 4.55 -12.79 -12.69
C ALA A 15 5.97 -12.21 -12.82
N VAL A 16 6.70 -12.00 -11.72
CA VAL A 16 7.98 -11.24 -11.70
C VAL A 16 8.96 -11.80 -12.72
N GLY A 17 9.21 -13.11 -12.70
CA GLY A 17 10.16 -13.73 -13.62
C GLY A 17 9.77 -13.59 -15.09
N ALA A 18 8.47 -13.68 -15.42
CA ALA A 18 7.99 -13.51 -16.78
C ALA A 18 8.15 -12.07 -17.27
N VAL A 19 7.81 -11.09 -16.42
CA VAL A 19 7.93 -9.66 -16.75
C VAL A 19 9.41 -9.27 -16.88
N CYS A 20 10.27 -9.69 -15.95
CA CYS A 20 11.72 -9.44 -16.04
C CYS A 20 12.33 -9.96 -17.35
N ARG A 21 12.00 -11.20 -17.77
CA ARG A 21 12.48 -11.75 -19.05
C ARG A 21 11.92 -11.00 -20.26
N ARG A 22 10.64 -10.61 -20.21
CA ARG A 22 9.96 -9.99 -21.34
C ARG A 22 10.52 -8.60 -21.67
N PHE A 23 10.90 -7.86 -20.63
CA PHE A 23 11.35 -6.46 -20.72
C PHE A 23 12.84 -6.28 -20.48
N ASP A 24 13.58 -7.36 -20.20
CA ASP A 24 15.01 -7.35 -19.90
C ASP A 24 15.36 -6.39 -18.75
N VAL A 25 14.69 -6.60 -17.61
CA VAL A 25 14.86 -5.76 -16.41
C VAL A 25 15.07 -6.62 -15.16
N PRO A 26 15.87 -6.16 -14.18
CA PRO A 26 16.11 -6.90 -12.96
C PRO A 26 14.88 -6.87 -12.02
N ALA A 27 14.77 -7.92 -11.20
CA ALA A 27 13.92 -7.91 -10.02
C ALA A 27 14.68 -7.19 -8.88
N VAL A 28 14.09 -6.15 -8.32
CA VAL A 28 14.63 -5.37 -7.20
C VAL A 28 13.88 -5.78 -5.93
N ALA A 29 14.56 -6.37 -4.96
CA ALA A 29 13.91 -6.89 -3.76
C ALA A 29 14.86 -6.94 -2.56
N SER A 30 14.29 -7.07 -1.36
CA SER A 30 15.05 -7.34 -0.14
C SER A 30 15.82 -8.66 -0.24
N PRO A 31 16.97 -8.81 0.46
CA PRO A 31 17.73 -10.07 0.44
C PRO A 31 16.86 -11.30 0.71
N GLY A 32 16.02 -11.25 1.74
CA GLY A 32 15.15 -12.34 2.13
C GLY A 32 14.11 -12.69 1.06
N THR A 33 13.44 -11.68 0.48
CA THR A 33 12.47 -11.89 -0.60
C THR A 33 13.16 -12.44 -1.84
N LEU A 34 14.31 -11.89 -2.25
CA LEU A 34 15.01 -12.33 -3.44
C LEU A 34 15.49 -13.79 -3.32
N ASP A 35 15.92 -14.20 -2.14
CA ASP A 35 16.29 -15.60 -1.86
C ASP A 35 15.08 -16.54 -2.01
N GLU A 36 13.92 -16.17 -1.47
CA GLU A 36 12.69 -16.97 -1.64
C GLU A 36 12.23 -17.01 -3.10
N LEU A 37 12.31 -15.90 -3.83
CA LEU A 37 12.01 -15.88 -5.27
C LEU A 37 12.94 -16.83 -6.04
N ARG A 38 14.24 -16.85 -5.72
CA ARG A 38 15.21 -17.77 -6.34
C ARG A 38 14.92 -19.24 -6.01
N ARG A 39 14.55 -19.55 -4.76
CA ARG A 39 14.07 -20.87 -4.34
C ARG A 39 12.81 -21.28 -5.12
N GLY A 40 11.90 -20.33 -5.32
CA GLY A 40 10.69 -20.46 -6.14
C GLY A 40 10.92 -20.50 -7.66
N GLY A 41 12.17 -20.47 -8.12
CA GLY A 41 12.51 -20.64 -9.53
C GLY A 41 12.70 -19.35 -10.33
N LEU A 42 12.88 -18.19 -9.68
CA LEU A 42 13.32 -16.98 -10.37
C LEU A 42 14.71 -17.21 -11.00
N ARG A 43 14.82 -17.03 -12.32
CA ARG A 43 16.06 -17.25 -13.12
C ARG A 43 16.57 -15.98 -13.83
N VAL A 44 16.14 -14.81 -13.39
CA VAL A 44 16.54 -13.51 -13.97
C VAL A 44 17.51 -12.79 -13.05
N GLU A 45 18.14 -11.73 -13.54
CA GLU A 45 18.98 -10.87 -12.72
C GLU A 45 18.19 -10.27 -11.56
N GLY A 46 18.79 -10.29 -10.37
CA GLY A 46 18.21 -9.74 -9.16
C GLY A 46 19.11 -8.65 -8.60
N LEU A 47 18.57 -7.46 -8.42
CA LEU A 47 19.19 -6.36 -7.69
C LEU A 47 18.79 -6.47 -6.22
N THR A 48 19.74 -6.84 -5.36
CA THR A 48 19.49 -6.87 -3.92
C THR A 48 19.40 -5.44 -3.38
N GLN A 49 18.29 -5.11 -2.74
CA GLN A 49 18.06 -3.86 -2.03
C GLN A 49 17.87 -4.15 -0.53
N PRO A 50 18.88 -3.96 0.33
CA PRO A 50 18.70 -4.09 1.78
C PRO A 50 17.60 -3.17 2.31
N VAL A 51 16.86 -3.62 3.32
CA VAL A 51 15.78 -2.82 3.95
C VAL A 51 16.32 -1.50 4.47
N GLY A 52 15.61 -0.40 4.23
CA GLY A 52 16.02 0.95 4.64
C GLY A 52 16.96 1.64 3.65
N THR A 53 17.42 0.95 2.60
CA THR A 53 18.29 1.53 1.58
C THR A 53 17.51 2.10 0.40
N THR A 54 18.14 3.03 -0.32
CA THR A 54 17.60 3.66 -1.52
C THR A 54 18.36 3.19 -2.75
N VAL A 55 17.63 2.85 -3.81
CA VAL A 55 18.18 2.49 -5.13
C VAL A 55 17.52 3.33 -6.22
N ALA A 56 18.26 3.57 -7.31
CA ALA A 56 17.72 4.26 -8.48
C ALA A 56 17.10 3.24 -9.46
N VAL A 57 15.82 3.40 -9.79
CA VAL A 57 15.10 2.51 -10.72
C VAL A 57 14.35 3.36 -11.74
N GLY A 58 14.80 3.34 -12.99
CA GLY A 58 14.07 4.01 -14.10
C GLY A 58 13.86 5.52 -13.91
N GLY A 59 14.80 6.21 -13.26
CA GLY A 59 14.70 7.65 -12.98
C GLY A 59 14.03 7.99 -11.64
N PHE A 60 13.54 6.99 -10.91
CA PHE A 60 12.98 7.14 -9.56
C PHE A 60 14.00 6.77 -8.50
N LEU A 61 13.94 7.46 -7.35
CA LEU A 61 14.61 7.03 -6.13
C LEU A 61 13.66 6.17 -5.32
N VAL A 62 13.99 4.89 -5.09
CA VAL A 62 13.12 3.94 -4.40
C VAL A 62 13.76 3.56 -3.08
N THR A 63 13.21 4.04 -1.97
CA THR A 63 13.62 3.68 -0.61
C THR A 63 12.72 2.57 -0.08
N SER A 64 13.30 1.45 0.34
CA SER A 64 12.53 0.37 0.98
C SER A 64 12.39 0.63 2.48
N PHE A 65 11.30 0.18 3.08
CA PHE A 65 11.11 0.18 4.53
C PHE A 65 10.41 -1.10 4.99
N GLY A 66 10.74 -1.59 6.18
CA GLY A 66 10.20 -2.86 6.67
C GLY A 66 8.71 -2.76 7.01
N LEU A 67 7.98 -3.84 6.75
CA LEU A 67 6.56 -3.97 7.12
C LEU A 67 6.32 -5.23 7.99
N PRO A 68 5.36 -5.18 8.91
CA PRO A 68 4.95 -6.35 9.69
C PRO A 68 3.95 -7.20 8.90
N HIS A 69 4.48 -8.18 8.15
CA HIS A 69 3.71 -9.17 7.38
C HIS A 69 4.31 -10.56 7.53
N ASP A 70 3.50 -11.59 7.32
CA ASP A 70 3.94 -12.99 7.37
C ASP A 70 4.69 -13.40 6.08
N ALA A 71 5.84 -12.77 5.86
CA ALA A 71 6.75 -13.04 4.74
C ALA A 71 8.22 -12.97 5.21
N ARG A 72 9.16 -13.41 4.37
CA ARG A 72 10.57 -13.58 4.74
C ARG A 72 11.26 -12.28 5.10
N GLN A 73 11.03 -11.23 4.30
CA GLN A 73 11.53 -9.87 4.54
C GLN A 73 10.69 -8.82 3.77
N PRO A 74 9.40 -8.67 4.12
CA PRO A 74 8.45 -7.81 3.43
C PRO A 74 8.81 -6.33 3.59
N VAL A 75 8.62 -5.57 2.50
CA VAL A 75 8.88 -4.13 2.47
C VAL A 75 7.73 -3.34 1.83
N GLY A 76 7.55 -2.12 2.33
CA GLY A 76 6.92 -1.04 1.59
C GLY A 76 7.96 -0.20 0.85
N TYR A 77 7.50 0.71 0.02
CA TYR A 77 8.37 1.58 -0.78
C TYR A 77 7.97 3.05 -0.68
N LEU A 78 8.96 3.91 -0.47
CA LEU A 78 8.86 5.35 -0.68
C LEU A 78 9.53 5.67 -2.02
N VAL A 79 8.74 6.05 -3.01
CA VAL A 79 9.18 6.34 -4.37
C VAL A 79 9.27 7.85 -4.56
N GLY A 80 10.44 8.34 -4.96
CA GLY A 80 10.72 9.74 -5.17
C GLY A 80 10.96 10.10 -6.64
N PHE A 81 10.37 11.21 -7.07
CA PHE A 81 10.65 11.85 -8.35
C PHE A 81 10.64 13.38 -8.19
N GLY A 82 11.82 14.00 -8.29
CA GLY A 82 11.97 15.42 -7.95
C GLY A 82 11.49 15.70 -6.51
N PRO A 83 10.61 16.70 -6.30
CA PRO A 83 10.08 17.02 -4.97
C PRO A 83 9.02 16.03 -4.48
N TRP A 84 8.46 15.21 -5.37
CA TRP A 84 7.30 14.38 -5.08
C TRP A 84 7.69 13.04 -4.47
N ARG A 85 6.86 12.56 -3.54
CA ARG A 85 7.03 11.29 -2.84
C ARG A 85 5.72 10.49 -2.83
N VAL A 86 5.82 9.21 -3.17
CA VAL A 86 4.70 8.26 -3.12
C VAL A 86 5.07 7.14 -2.16
N ALA A 87 4.27 6.93 -1.11
CA ALA A 87 4.42 5.78 -0.22
C ALA A 87 3.47 4.66 -0.64
N LEU A 88 4.00 3.45 -0.81
CA LEU A 88 3.27 2.22 -1.04
C LEU A 88 3.48 1.28 0.15
N ALA A 89 2.40 1.00 0.87
CA ALA A 89 2.38 0.07 1.99
C ALA A 89 1.09 -0.77 1.93
N VAL A 90 1.19 -1.93 1.30
CA VAL A 90 0.14 -2.96 1.30
C VAL A 90 0.63 -4.16 2.08
N ASP A 91 -0.27 -5.07 2.46
CA ASP A 91 0.10 -6.29 3.17
C ASP A 91 0.80 -6.02 4.49
N LEU A 92 0.04 -5.48 5.45
CA LEU A 92 0.50 -5.21 6.81
C LEU A 92 -0.67 -5.28 7.78
N GLY A 93 -0.47 -5.81 8.99
CA GLY A 93 -1.52 -5.91 10.02
C GLY A 93 -1.44 -4.84 11.11
N GLU A 94 -0.30 -4.14 11.22
CA GLU A 94 -0.05 -3.10 12.22
C GLU A 94 0.85 -1.98 11.68
N SER A 95 0.86 -0.85 12.38
CA SER A 95 1.76 0.25 12.10
C SER A 95 3.12 0.06 12.77
N CYS A 96 4.20 0.42 12.10
CA CYS A 96 5.55 0.55 12.64
C CYS A 96 6.09 1.97 12.43
N GLU A 97 7.18 2.34 13.11
CA GLU A 97 7.77 3.69 12.97
C GLU A 97 8.27 3.94 11.55
N GLU A 98 8.80 2.91 10.88
CA GLU A 98 9.27 3.00 9.51
C GLU A 98 8.13 3.34 8.53
N LEU A 99 6.96 2.71 8.70
CA LEU A 99 5.74 3.07 7.98
C LEU A 99 5.39 4.53 8.23
N MET A 100 5.29 4.93 9.50
CA MET A 100 4.88 6.30 9.86
C MET A 100 5.83 7.35 9.27
N SER A 101 7.13 7.09 9.33
CA SER A 101 8.17 7.94 8.73
C SER A 101 8.00 8.08 7.21
N ALA A 102 7.73 6.97 6.51
CA ALA A 102 7.49 7.00 5.06
C ALA A 102 6.19 7.75 4.71
N LEU A 103 5.11 7.51 5.44
CA LEU A 103 3.81 8.15 5.21
C LEU A 103 3.85 9.67 5.43
N ARG A 104 4.57 10.15 6.47
CA ARG A 104 4.72 11.59 6.73
C ARG A 104 5.36 12.33 5.55
N GLN A 105 6.31 11.69 4.87
CA GLN A 105 7.04 12.23 3.72
C GLN A 105 6.21 12.23 2.42
N ALA A 106 5.20 11.36 2.30
CA ALA A 106 4.50 11.13 1.05
C ALA A 106 3.44 12.20 0.71
N ASP A 107 3.36 12.55 -0.57
CA ASP A 107 2.28 13.36 -1.18
C ASP A 107 1.10 12.49 -1.64
N LEU A 108 1.41 11.27 -2.08
CA LEU A 108 0.45 10.19 -2.33
C LEU A 108 0.74 9.02 -1.41
N ILE A 109 -0.25 8.61 -0.63
CA ILE A 109 -0.20 7.43 0.23
C ILE A 109 -1.06 6.33 -0.38
N ILE A 110 -0.48 5.19 -0.69
CA ILE A 110 -1.18 3.97 -1.10
C ILE A 110 -1.08 2.98 0.05
N LEU A 111 -2.19 2.76 0.76
CA LEU A 111 -2.21 2.04 2.04
C LEU A 111 -3.21 0.88 2.02
N ASP A 112 -2.82 -0.25 2.63
CA ASP A 112 -3.72 -1.39 2.84
C ASP A 112 -5.01 -0.96 3.57
N SER A 113 -6.12 -1.46 3.08
CA SER A 113 -7.44 -1.30 3.68
C SER A 113 -8.24 -2.56 3.35
N ASN A 114 -7.75 -3.69 3.84
CA ASN A 114 -8.17 -4.98 3.35
C ASN A 114 -9.62 -5.29 3.70
N HIS A 115 -10.06 -5.08 4.94
CA HIS A 115 -11.35 -5.58 5.38
C HIS A 115 -12.13 -4.60 6.26
N ASP A 116 -13.45 -4.73 6.23
CA ASP A 116 -14.30 -4.27 7.32
C ASP A 116 -14.36 -5.35 8.40
N LEU A 117 -14.07 -4.99 9.64
CA LEU A 117 -13.95 -5.96 10.74
C LEU A 117 -15.25 -6.73 10.98
N ARG A 118 -16.40 -6.06 10.90
CA ARG A 118 -17.70 -6.72 11.10
C ARG A 118 -17.99 -7.71 9.98
N ARG A 119 -17.71 -7.32 8.72
CA ARG A 119 -17.83 -8.23 7.57
C ARG A 119 -16.88 -9.41 7.67
N LEU A 120 -15.63 -9.19 8.08
CA LEU A 120 -14.67 -10.28 8.25
C LEU A 120 -15.16 -11.30 9.28
N LEU A 121 -15.61 -10.84 10.45
CA LEU A 121 -16.06 -11.74 11.52
C LEU A 121 -17.35 -12.47 11.17
N GLY A 122 -18.31 -11.78 10.53
CA GLY A 122 -19.58 -12.36 10.07
C GLY A 122 -19.52 -13.11 8.74
N GLY A 123 -18.40 -13.02 8.02
CA GLY A 123 -18.24 -13.54 6.66
C GLY A 123 -18.05 -15.05 6.57
N PRO A 124 -17.96 -15.60 5.35
CA PRO A 124 -17.96 -17.04 5.09
C PRO A 124 -16.61 -17.73 5.35
N TYR A 125 -15.55 -16.98 5.68
CA TYR A 125 -14.22 -17.53 5.91
C TYR A 125 -14.19 -18.43 7.15
N SER A 126 -13.28 -19.42 7.15
CA SER A 126 -13.03 -20.24 8.33
C SER A 126 -12.51 -19.40 9.49
N GLY A 127 -12.72 -19.87 10.73
CA GLY A 127 -12.23 -19.17 11.92
C GLY A 127 -10.72 -18.91 11.89
N ALA A 128 -9.94 -19.90 11.44
CA ALA A 128 -8.50 -19.77 11.29
C ALA A 128 -8.09 -18.68 10.28
N LEU A 129 -8.78 -18.60 9.13
CA LEU A 129 -8.49 -17.56 8.14
C LEU A 129 -8.87 -16.17 8.64
N LYS A 130 -10.00 -16.04 9.34
CA LYS A 130 -10.41 -14.78 9.98
C LYS A 130 -9.35 -14.32 11.00
N ALA A 131 -8.90 -15.23 11.86
CA ALA A 131 -7.87 -14.95 12.85
C ALA A 131 -6.54 -14.52 12.20
N ARG A 132 -6.12 -15.19 11.12
CA ARG A 132 -4.91 -14.81 10.37
C ARG A 132 -5.02 -13.42 9.74
N ILE A 133 -6.14 -13.09 9.10
CA ILE A 133 -6.35 -11.78 8.47
C ILE A 133 -6.35 -10.66 9.51
N ALA A 134 -6.97 -10.87 10.67
CA ALA A 134 -7.05 -9.87 11.74
C ALA A 134 -5.80 -9.83 12.65
N ALA A 135 -4.81 -10.70 12.43
CA ALA A 135 -3.60 -10.74 13.25
C ALA A 135 -2.69 -9.53 12.99
N PRO A 136 -1.76 -9.21 13.91
CA PRO A 136 -0.77 -8.15 13.72
C PRO A 136 0.09 -8.28 12.45
N LYS A 137 0.32 -9.51 11.97
CA LYS A 137 1.02 -9.82 10.72
C LYS A 137 0.08 -10.14 9.54
N GLY A 138 -1.21 -9.84 9.70
CA GLY A 138 -2.24 -10.04 8.69
C GLY A 138 -2.43 -8.79 7.85
N HIS A 139 -3.65 -8.24 7.85
CA HIS A 139 -3.99 -7.05 7.07
C HIS A 139 -4.71 -5.99 7.89
N LEU A 140 -4.54 -4.72 7.52
CA LEU A 140 -5.27 -3.62 8.13
C LEU A 140 -6.76 -3.73 7.85
N SER A 141 -7.56 -3.52 8.89
CA SER A 141 -8.96 -3.14 8.71
C SER A 141 -9.08 -1.69 8.22
N ASN A 142 -10.24 -1.34 7.66
CA ASN A 142 -10.56 0.02 7.26
C ASN A 142 -10.37 1.03 8.42
N GLU A 143 -10.70 0.63 9.65
CA GLU A 143 -10.55 1.49 10.83
C GLU A 143 -9.09 1.68 11.24
N GLN A 144 -8.27 0.62 11.17
CA GLN A 144 -6.83 0.73 11.45
C GLN A 144 -6.15 1.62 10.42
N ALA A 145 -6.46 1.45 9.13
CA ALA A 145 -5.97 2.32 8.07
C ALA A 145 -6.33 3.78 8.33
N ALA A 146 -7.59 4.07 8.68
CA ALA A 146 -8.02 5.44 9.01
C ALA A 146 -7.25 6.04 10.20
N ARG A 147 -7.00 5.25 11.26
CA ARG A 147 -6.24 5.71 12.43
C ARG A 147 -4.78 6.00 12.11
N ILE A 148 -4.14 5.16 11.28
CA ILE A 148 -2.78 5.40 10.78
C ILE A 148 -2.73 6.70 9.98
N LEU A 149 -3.69 6.90 9.08
CA LEU A 149 -3.77 8.12 8.27
C LEU A 149 -3.98 9.38 9.12
N LEU A 150 -4.78 9.31 10.19
CA LEU A 150 -4.95 10.42 11.13
C LEU A 150 -3.64 10.82 11.81
N GLN A 151 -2.79 9.85 12.16
CA GLN A 151 -1.50 10.13 12.82
C GLN A 151 -0.49 10.86 11.91
N VAL A 152 -0.69 10.84 10.60
CA VAL A 152 0.13 11.59 9.63
C VAL A 152 -0.60 12.79 9.03
N ALA A 153 -1.82 13.09 9.50
CA ALA A 153 -2.60 14.24 9.06
C ALA A 153 -2.10 15.55 9.70
N ASP A 154 -0.92 16.01 9.28
CA ASP A 154 -0.24 17.21 9.79
C ASP A 154 -0.70 18.54 9.13
N GLY A 155 -1.83 18.52 8.41
CA GLY A 155 -2.36 19.66 7.67
C GLY A 155 -1.77 19.87 6.27
N ARG A 156 -0.70 19.16 5.90
CA ARG A 156 -0.18 19.18 4.53
C ARG A 156 -1.16 18.49 3.57
N PRO A 157 -1.48 19.07 2.41
CA PRO A 157 -2.36 18.43 1.43
C PRO A 157 -1.71 17.14 0.92
N ARG A 158 -2.46 16.04 1.00
CA ARG A 158 -2.05 14.71 0.51
C ARG A 158 -3.22 14.03 -0.19
N THR A 159 -2.91 13.09 -1.07
CA THR A 159 -3.88 12.14 -1.60
C THR A 159 -3.66 10.77 -0.96
N VAL A 160 -4.74 10.05 -0.69
CA VAL A 160 -4.72 8.68 -0.15
C VAL A 160 -5.47 7.77 -1.10
N TRP A 161 -4.84 6.66 -1.47
CA TRP A 161 -5.47 5.54 -2.15
C TRP A 161 -5.55 4.35 -1.20
N LEU A 162 -6.76 3.95 -0.87
CA LEU A 162 -7.01 2.72 -0.13
C LEU A 162 -6.85 1.54 -1.12
N ALA A 163 -5.97 0.60 -0.78
CA ALA A 163 -5.56 -0.49 -1.66
C ALA A 163 -5.78 -1.85 -1.01
N HIS A 164 -5.65 -2.90 -1.82
CA HIS A 164 -5.65 -4.29 -1.36
C HIS A 164 -6.94 -4.74 -0.62
N LEU A 165 -8.10 -4.21 -1.05
CA LEU A 165 -9.42 -4.53 -0.49
C LEU A 165 -9.82 -6.00 -0.73
N SER A 166 -10.18 -6.73 0.32
CA SER A 166 -10.85 -8.04 0.24
C SER A 166 -12.12 -7.95 -0.62
N ALA A 167 -12.26 -8.87 -1.59
CA ALA A 167 -13.50 -8.99 -2.38
C ALA A 167 -14.70 -9.40 -1.53
N VAL A 168 -14.46 -10.15 -0.46
CA VAL A 168 -15.51 -10.76 0.34
C VAL A 168 -15.87 -9.87 1.52
N ASN A 169 -14.86 -9.34 2.20
CA ASN A 169 -15.04 -8.64 3.47
C ASN A 169 -14.92 -7.12 3.35
N ASN A 170 -14.90 -6.58 2.13
CA ASN A 170 -14.82 -5.13 1.94
C ASN A 170 -15.54 -4.66 0.67
N SER A 171 -15.60 -3.35 0.49
CA SER A 171 -16.02 -2.71 -0.77
C SER A 171 -15.43 -1.30 -0.84
N PRO A 172 -15.17 -0.75 -2.04
CA PRO A 172 -14.64 0.61 -2.19
C PRO A 172 -15.45 1.67 -1.42
N ARG A 173 -16.78 1.57 -1.48
CA ARG A 173 -17.68 2.49 -0.76
C ARG A 173 -17.52 2.40 0.75
N LEU A 174 -17.36 1.19 1.30
CA LEU A 174 -17.23 0.98 2.74
C LEU A 174 -15.88 1.50 3.25
N ALA A 175 -14.79 1.19 2.55
CA ALA A 175 -13.45 1.67 2.91
C ALA A 175 -13.42 3.22 2.95
N ARG A 176 -13.90 3.90 1.90
CA ARG A 176 -13.97 5.37 1.85
C ARG A 176 -14.82 5.96 2.98
N ARG A 177 -16.03 5.41 3.20
CA ARG A 177 -16.94 5.89 4.26
C ARG A 177 -16.34 5.73 5.66
N THR A 178 -15.65 4.62 5.92
CA THR A 178 -15.02 4.39 7.22
C THR A 178 -13.92 5.41 7.49
N VAL A 179 -13.05 5.68 6.49
CA VAL A 179 -12.02 6.72 6.63
C VAL A 179 -12.64 8.10 6.82
N ALA A 180 -13.59 8.50 5.97
CA ALA A 180 -14.25 9.80 6.06
C ALA A 180 -14.89 10.03 7.43
N ARG A 181 -15.68 9.06 7.92
CA ARG A 181 -16.32 9.13 9.25
C ARG A 181 -15.32 9.32 10.38
N ILE A 182 -14.19 8.61 10.33
CA ILE A 182 -13.15 8.68 11.38
C ILE A 182 -12.43 10.04 11.33
N PHE A 183 -12.18 10.57 10.14
CA PHE A 183 -11.61 11.91 9.96
C PHE A 183 -12.56 13.01 10.44
N GLU A 184 -13.83 12.95 10.08
CA GLU A 184 -14.87 13.87 10.54
C GLU A 184 -14.99 13.86 12.07
N ALA A 185 -15.05 12.69 12.69
CA ALA A 185 -15.14 12.56 14.14
C ALA A 185 -13.91 13.12 14.88
N ALA A 186 -12.74 13.10 14.23
CA ALA A 186 -11.50 13.67 14.77
C ALA A 186 -11.35 15.17 14.51
N GLY A 187 -12.25 15.79 13.74
CA GLY A 187 -12.10 17.18 13.29
C GLY A 187 -10.87 17.39 12.39
N ALA A 188 -10.36 16.32 11.76
CA ALA A 188 -9.19 16.39 10.90
C ALA A 188 -9.53 17.01 9.55
N ASN A 189 -8.57 17.71 8.94
CA ASN A 189 -8.75 18.26 7.60
C ASN A 189 -9.11 17.15 6.59
N PRO A 190 -10.04 17.41 5.67
CA PRO A 190 -10.41 16.43 4.66
C PRO A 190 -9.20 16.10 3.79
N VAL A 191 -8.93 14.79 3.65
CA VAL A 191 -7.92 14.25 2.75
C VAL A 191 -8.65 13.72 1.51
N ARG A 192 -8.05 13.87 0.33
CA ARG A 192 -8.59 13.24 -0.88
C ARG A 192 -8.40 11.73 -0.77
N VAL A 193 -9.49 10.99 -0.57
CA VAL A 193 -9.48 9.53 -0.44
C VAL A 193 -10.12 8.88 -1.67
N ASP A 194 -9.29 8.18 -2.43
CA ASP A 194 -9.67 7.33 -3.56
C ASP A 194 -9.37 5.85 -3.23
N VAL A 195 -9.75 4.94 -4.14
CA VAL A 195 -9.53 3.49 -3.99
C VAL A 195 -8.81 2.94 -5.20
N ALA A 196 -7.72 2.22 -4.97
CA ALA A 196 -7.06 1.40 -5.98
C ALA A 196 -7.84 0.10 -6.15
N LEU A 197 -8.61 -0.01 -7.24
CA LEU A 197 -9.41 -1.19 -7.52
C LEU A 197 -8.52 -2.37 -7.89
N ARG A 198 -8.99 -3.58 -7.56
CA ARG A 198 -8.20 -4.82 -7.69
C ARG A 198 -8.06 -5.34 -9.11
N ASP A 199 -9.04 -5.06 -9.95
CA ASP A 199 -9.27 -5.74 -11.22
C ASP A 199 -9.09 -4.83 -12.43
N ARG A 200 -8.91 -3.51 -12.21
CA ARG A 200 -8.74 -2.51 -13.25
C ARG A 200 -8.06 -1.24 -12.73
N PRO A 201 -7.42 -0.45 -13.60
CA PRO A 201 -7.02 0.92 -13.28
C PRO A 201 -8.23 1.73 -12.81
N SER A 202 -8.07 2.54 -11.75
CA SER A 202 -9.19 3.27 -11.15
C SER A 202 -8.87 4.70 -10.71
N ALA A 203 -7.74 4.90 -10.04
CA ALA A 203 -7.33 6.20 -9.55
C ALA A 203 -6.16 6.73 -10.38
N VAL A 204 -6.20 8.03 -10.67
CA VAL A 204 -5.12 8.76 -11.33
C VAL A 204 -4.72 9.90 -10.40
N TRP A 205 -3.42 10.03 -10.16
CA TRP A 205 -2.88 11.05 -9.29
C TRP A 205 -1.99 11.97 -10.11
N SER A 206 -2.24 13.27 -9.99
CA SER A 206 -1.42 14.32 -10.57
C SER A 206 -0.90 15.21 -9.44
N PRO A 207 0.42 15.35 -9.28
CA PRO A 207 0.97 16.27 -8.30
C PRO A 207 0.62 17.74 -8.61
N LEU A 208 0.29 18.06 -9.87
CA LEU A 208 -0.06 19.41 -10.31
C LEU A 208 -1.48 19.80 -9.92
N GLU A 209 -2.40 18.83 -9.80
CA GLU A 209 -3.79 19.10 -9.38
C GLU A 209 -3.87 19.49 -7.90
N LEU A 210 -3.00 18.92 -7.06
CA LEU A 210 -2.90 19.23 -5.62
C LEU A 210 -2.56 20.70 -5.37
N ALA A 211 -1.81 21.35 -6.26
CA ALA A 211 -1.44 22.77 -6.13
C ALA A 211 -2.59 23.73 -6.47
N THR A 212 -3.61 23.28 -7.19
CA THR A 212 -4.68 24.14 -7.73
C THR A 212 -6.00 24.10 -6.96
N GLN A 213 -6.21 23.14 -6.06
CA GLN A 213 -7.51 22.91 -5.44
C GLN A 213 -7.45 22.98 -3.91
N GLY A 214 -7.47 24.21 -3.39
CA GLY A 214 -7.85 24.46 -2.00
C GLY A 214 -9.33 24.15 -1.79
N ARG A 215 -9.64 22.90 -1.41
CA ARG A 215 -10.93 22.29 -0.99
C ARG A 215 -11.29 21.11 -1.90
N PHE A 216 -11.32 19.90 -1.32
CA PHE A 216 -11.82 18.70 -1.99
C PHE A 216 -13.23 18.34 -1.53
N ASP A 217 -14.01 18.00 -2.54
CA ASP A 217 -15.38 17.52 -2.56
C ASP A 217 -15.41 16.00 -2.26
N PHE A 218 -16.25 15.60 -1.30
CA PHE A 218 -16.60 14.19 -1.10
C PHE A 218 -17.62 13.78 -2.18
N GLY A 219 -17.20 13.78 -3.44
CA GLY A 219 -17.97 13.39 -4.63
C GLY A 219 -19.47 13.24 -4.38
N GLY A 220 -20.18 14.37 -4.42
CA GLY A 220 -21.64 14.39 -4.45
C GLY A 220 -22.16 13.55 -5.62
N GLY A 221 -22.85 12.48 -5.30
CA GLY A 221 -23.46 11.55 -6.24
C GLY A 221 -24.30 10.51 -5.52
N PHE A 222 -25.26 10.98 -4.70
CA PHE A 222 -26.37 10.15 -4.25
C PHE A 222 -27.40 10.06 -5.37
N THR A 223 -27.19 9.09 -6.28
CA THR A 223 -28.27 8.44 -7.04
C THR A 223 -27.88 7.00 -7.26
#